data_AF-A0ABD5WV17-F1
#
_entry.id   AF-A0ABD5WV17-F1
#
_cell.length_a   1.000
_cell.length_b   1.000
_cell.length_c   1.000
_cell.angle_alpha   90.00
_cell.angle_beta   90.00
_cell.angle_gamma   90.00
#
_symmetry.space_group_name_H-M   'P 1'
#
loop_
_entity.id
_entity.type
_entity.pdbx_description
1 polymer ?
#
loop_
_entity_poly.entity_id
_entity_poly.type
_entity_poly.pdbx_seq_one_letter_code
_entity_poly.pdbx_strand_id
1 'polypeptide(L)'
;MESGEGERRRGGLGDVFERVAPGEPLSTAEVARHLAVDEHEATRRLRAAAAAGSVRSKAFPGAGRAWWRPADGEGAPTDDALVEVEYRSTALATPFLDAFEAVPPEGETVPTDARIDATIESVVPVRDGMLQYYTARGVSPKRYLAALRTVPGVSRARLLSTDGDRVRVEVRIDGDDLTNLFEAFGGWVTGGALLDGTVRIRGTVPKATDVAEVTDTVREWVPDAELTSTRAVYTPRAVRDLVNERLSDQQRAALEAAYYGGYFAVPRDSTGEDIATALGITRQTFNHHLRLAELAVVRQLFDATERDAL
;
A
#
# COMPACT_ATOMS: atom_id res chain seq x y z
N MET A 1 -5.18 -21.23 55.95
CA MET A 1 -6.53 -20.98 55.40
C MET A 1 -6.57 -19.51 55.00
N GLU A 2 -5.87 -19.04 53.96
CA GLU A 2 -5.79 -19.53 52.57
C GLU A 2 -7.15 -19.92 51.99
N SER A 3 -7.71 -18.97 51.23
CA SER A 3 -8.56 -19.10 50.03
C SER A 3 -8.85 -17.65 49.61
N GLY A 4 -8.29 -17.04 48.56
CA GLY A 4 -7.73 -17.62 47.35
C GLY A 4 -8.70 -17.50 46.17
N GLU A 5 -9.28 -16.32 45.93
CA GLU A 5 -9.97 -16.02 44.66
C GLU A 5 -9.41 -14.73 44.06
N GLY A 6 -8.21 -14.88 43.48
CA GLY A 6 -7.75 -13.97 42.45
C GLY A 6 -8.67 -14.14 41.24
N GLU A 7 -9.54 -13.16 41.05
CA GLU A 7 -10.33 -13.00 39.84
C GLU A 7 -9.36 -12.98 38.66
N ARG A 8 -9.33 -14.11 37.92
CA ARG A 8 -8.51 -14.30 36.73
C ARG A 8 -8.92 -13.22 35.72
N ARG A 9 -8.14 -12.14 35.64
CA ARG A 9 -8.17 -11.19 34.52
C ARG A 9 -8.12 -12.02 33.24
N ARG A 10 -9.26 -12.15 32.55
CA ARG A 10 -9.28 -12.67 31.17
C ARG A 10 -8.39 -11.73 30.38
N GLY A 11 -7.21 -12.21 29.99
CA GLY A 11 -6.21 -11.38 29.33
C GLY A 11 -6.82 -10.68 28.12
N GLY A 12 -6.60 -9.38 28.02
CA GLY A 12 -6.99 -8.61 26.84
C GLY A 12 -6.06 -8.91 25.66
N LEU A 13 -6.45 -8.45 24.47
CA LEU A 13 -5.55 -8.49 23.30
C LEU A 13 -4.19 -7.82 23.58
N GLY A 14 -4.18 -6.75 24.40
CA GLY A 14 -2.95 -6.08 24.84
C GLY A 14 -1.99 -7.05 25.55
N ASP A 15 -2.51 -7.85 26.49
CA ASP A 15 -1.72 -8.82 27.26
C ASP A 15 -1.12 -9.95 26.39
N VAL A 16 -1.74 -10.24 25.24
CA VAL A 16 -1.21 -11.24 24.28
C VAL A 16 0.00 -10.69 23.55
N PHE A 17 -0.08 -9.43 23.09
CA PHE A 17 1.00 -8.80 22.34
C PHE A 17 2.12 -8.24 23.24
N GLU A 18 1.87 -8.00 24.52
CA GLU A 18 2.90 -7.66 25.51
C GLU A 18 3.83 -8.84 25.85
N ARG A 19 3.43 -10.07 25.50
CA ARG A 19 4.22 -11.29 25.74
C ARG A 19 5.17 -11.67 24.61
N VAL A 20 5.09 -10.97 23.48
CA VAL A 20 5.92 -11.18 22.29
C VAL A 20 6.72 -9.92 22.00
N ALA A 21 7.83 -10.04 21.27
CA ALA A 21 8.61 -8.86 20.91
C ALA A 21 7.76 -7.93 20.01
N PRO A 22 7.89 -6.60 20.11
CA PRO A 22 7.20 -5.70 19.19
C PRO A 22 7.60 -6.01 17.73
N GLY A 23 6.63 -6.03 16.81
CA GLY A 23 6.84 -6.49 15.43
C GLY A 23 6.78 -8.01 15.22
N GLU A 24 6.73 -8.82 16.28
CA GLU A 24 6.62 -10.28 16.16
C GLU A 24 5.21 -10.71 15.72
N PRO A 25 5.06 -11.40 14.57
CA PRO A 25 3.76 -11.78 14.04
C PRO A 25 3.19 -13.02 14.71
N LEU A 26 1.94 -12.92 15.16
CA LEU A 26 1.11 -14.02 15.67
C LEU A 26 0.00 -14.37 14.68
N SER A 27 -0.30 -15.66 14.52
CA SER A 27 -1.47 -16.14 13.79
C SER A 27 -2.76 -15.97 14.61
N THR A 28 -3.92 -15.96 13.92
CA THR A 28 -5.23 -15.97 14.60
C THR A 28 -5.36 -17.14 15.58
N ALA A 29 -4.86 -18.32 15.23
CA ALA A 29 -4.91 -19.51 16.08
C ALA A 29 -4.06 -19.36 17.35
N GLU A 30 -2.89 -18.71 17.25
CA GLU A 30 -2.05 -18.41 18.41
C GLU A 30 -2.70 -17.40 19.34
N VAL A 31 -3.32 -16.35 18.80
CA VAL A 31 -4.05 -15.36 19.60
C VAL A 31 -5.27 -15.99 20.27
N ALA A 32 -6.03 -16.81 19.54
CA ALA A 32 -7.20 -17.54 20.08
C ALA A 32 -6.80 -18.43 21.27
N ARG A 33 -5.67 -19.15 21.13
CA ARG A 33 -5.11 -19.99 22.19
C ARG A 33 -4.71 -19.18 23.43
N HIS A 34 -4.09 -18.01 23.24
CA HIS A 34 -3.68 -17.14 24.34
C HIS A 34 -4.86 -16.50 25.06
N LEU A 35 -5.90 -16.10 24.33
CA LEU A 35 -7.12 -15.51 24.89
C LEU A 35 -8.10 -16.55 25.46
N ALA A 36 -7.86 -17.84 25.21
CA ALA A 36 -8.79 -18.94 25.50
C ALA A 36 -10.20 -18.70 24.91
N VAL A 37 -10.25 -18.21 23.66
CA VAL A 37 -11.48 -18.02 22.88
C VAL A 37 -11.39 -18.82 21.58
N ASP A 38 -12.51 -19.02 20.89
CA ASP A 38 -12.49 -19.61 19.55
C ASP A 38 -11.89 -18.65 18.50
N GLU A 39 -11.46 -19.20 17.37
CA GLU A 39 -10.80 -18.43 16.31
C GLU A 39 -11.71 -17.37 15.66
N HIS A 40 -13.04 -17.55 15.70
CA HIS A 40 -13.98 -16.58 15.14
C HIS A 40 -14.06 -15.33 16.04
N GLU A 41 -14.15 -15.53 17.34
CA GLU A 41 -14.09 -14.47 18.35
C GLU A 41 -12.72 -13.78 18.37
N ALA A 42 -11.62 -14.53 18.25
CA ALA A 42 -10.29 -13.97 18.10
C ALA A 42 -10.18 -13.10 16.84
N THR A 43 -10.70 -13.57 15.70
CA THR A 43 -10.74 -12.82 14.44
C THR A 43 -11.52 -11.52 14.58
N ARG A 44 -12.69 -11.55 15.22
CA ARG A 44 -13.53 -10.36 15.43
C ARG A 44 -12.77 -9.32 16.25
N ARG A 45 -12.14 -9.73 17.36
CA ARG A 45 -11.37 -8.85 18.23
C ARG A 45 -10.11 -8.30 17.56
N LEU A 46 -9.38 -9.14 16.82
CA LEU A 46 -8.18 -8.74 16.08
C LEU A 46 -8.51 -7.75 14.96
N ARG A 47 -9.62 -7.93 14.25
CA ARG A 47 -10.11 -6.95 13.27
C ARG A 47 -10.48 -5.62 13.92
N ALA A 48 -11.14 -5.65 15.08
CA ALA A 48 -11.46 -4.43 15.83
C ALA A 48 -10.18 -3.70 16.30
N ALA A 49 -9.18 -4.44 16.78
CA ALA A 49 -7.88 -3.89 17.17
C ALA A 49 -7.10 -3.31 15.98
N ALA A 50 -7.15 -3.97 14.82
CA ALA A 50 -6.56 -3.45 13.59
C ALA A 50 -7.27 -2.20 13.09
N ALA A 51 -8.60 -2.13 13.19
CA ALA A 51 -9.36 -0.93 12.89
C ALA A 51 -9.04 0.22 13.85
N ALA A 52 -8.74 -0.09 15.12
CA ALA A 52 -8.30 0.87 16.13
C ALA A 52 -6.80 1.22 16.06
N GLY A 53 -6.04 0.59 15.16
CA GLY A 53 -4.62 0.85 14.95
C GLY A 53 -3.67 0.26 15.99
N SER A 54 -4.17 -0.48 16.99
CA SER A 54 -3.35 -1.09 18.05
C SER A 54 -2.66 -2.40 17.63
N VAL A 55 -3.06 -2.97 16.49
CA VAL A 55 -2.51 -4.20 15.90
C VAL A 55 -2.43 -4.03 14.38
N ARG A 56 -1.39 -4.55 13.73
CA ARG A 56 -1.25 -4.63 12.28
C ARG A 56 -1.61 -6.02 11.77
N SER A 57 -1.95 -6.16 10.49
CA SER A 57 -2.27 -7.47 9.92
C SER A 57 -1.82 -7.64 8.48
N LYS A 58 -1.42 -8.87 8.11
CA LYS A 58 -1.10 -9.27 6.73
C LYS A 58 -1.71 -10.63 6.43
N ALA A 59 -2.37 -10.76 5.27
CA ALA A 59 -2.91 -12.03 4.81
C ALA A 59 -1.85 -12.82 4.04
N PHE A 60 -1.78 -14.12 4.30
CA PHE A 60 -0.88 -15.06 3.65
C PHE A 60 -1.70 -16.14 2.96
N PRO A 61 -1.57 -16.32 1.63
CA PRO A 61 -2.25 -17.39 0.92
C PRO A 61 -1.89 -18.76 1.52
N GLY A 62 -2.89 -19.56 1.89
CA GLY A 62 -2.71 -20.91 2.46
C GLY A 62 -2.24 -20.99 3.91
N ALA A 63 -1.71 -19.90 4.49
CA ALA A 63 -1.18 -19.86 5.86
C ALA A 63 -1.99 -18.97 6.82
N GLY A 64 -3.08 -18.36 6.35
CA GLY A 64 -3.98 -17.55 7.18
C GLY A 64 -3.57 -16.09 7.28
N ARG A 65 -3.79 -15.45 8.43
CA ARG A 65 -3.49 -14.02 8.66
C ARG A 65 -2.59 -13.89 9.89
N ALA A 66 -1.53 -13.09 9.76
CA ALA A 66 -0.67 -12.75 10.88
C ALA A 66 -0.97 -11.34 11.41
N TRP A 67 -0.67 -11.14 12.69
CA TRP A 67 -1.03 -9.98 13.48
C TRP A 67 0.14 -9.58 14.38
N TRP A 68 0.48 -8.30 14.50
CA TRP A 68 1.58 -7.85 15.38
C TRP A 68 1.28 -6.49 16.00
N ARG A 69 1.91 -6.20 17.14
CA ARG A 69 1.88 -4.85 17.72
C ARG A 69 2.96 -3.99 17.06
N PRO A 70 2.64 -2.74 16.71
CA PRO A 70 3.64 -1.73 16.37
C PRO A 70 4.68 -1.59 17.50
N ALA A 71 5.94 -1.27 17.18
CA ALA A 71 6.97 -1.05 18.20
C ALA A 71 6.72 0.27 18.96
N ASP A 72 6.95 0.28 20.28
CA ASP A 72 6.86 1.52 21.06
C ASP A 72 7.97 2.47 20.62
N GLY A 73 7.59 3.54 19.91
CA GLY A 73 8.50 4.37 19.10
C GLY A 73 7.97 4.62 17.68
N GLU A 74 7.03 3.79 17.21
CA GLU A 74 6.03 4.16 16.19
C GLU A 74 4.97 5.07 16.86
N GLY A 75 5.40 6.24 17.36
CA GLY A 75 4.56 7.21 18.06
C GLY A 75 4.08 8.34 17.16
N ALA A 76 2.74 8.48 17.08
CA ALA A 76 1.98 9.56 16.44
C ALA A 76 2.12 9.70 14.90
N PRO A 77 1.06 10.09 14.18
CA PRO A 77 1.17 10.31 12.73
C PRO A 77 2.09 11.50 12.47
N THR A 78 3.35 11.23 12.16
CA THR A 78 4.13 12.12 11.30
C THR A 78 3.56 11.97 9.91
N ASP A 79 2.59 12.82 9.58
CA ASP A 79 2.13 13.14 8.23
C ASP A 79 2.08 11.90 7.30
N ASP A 80 1.00 11.11 7.36
CA ASP A 80 0.68 9.95 6.48
C ASP A 80 0.61 10.35 4.97
N ALA A 81 0.98 11.59 4.65
CA ALA A 81 1.31 12.04 3.31
C ALA A 81 2.55 11.30 2.81
N LEU A 82 2.38 10.64 1.68
CA LEU A 82 3.46 9.97 0.98
C LEU A 82 3.86 10.82 -0.22
N VAL A 83 5.09 10.65 -0.65
CA VAL A 83 5.60 11.23 -1.88
C VAL A 83 5.95 10.08 -2.81
N GLU A 84 5.32 10.03 -3.98
CA GLU A 84 5.76 9.19 -5.08
C GLU A 84 6.90 9.91 -5.80
N VAL A 85 8.00 9.18 -5.97
CA VAL A 85 9.17 9.62 -6.73
C VAL A 85 9.30 8.73 -7.96
N GLU A 86 9.62 9.34 -9.10
CA GLU A 86 9.89 8.64 -10.35
C GLU A 86 11.31 8.91 -10.83
N TYR A 87 12.10 7.85 -10.95
CA TYR A 87 13.46 7.89 -11.47
C TYR A 87 13.50 7.35 -12.89
N ARG A 88 14.20 8.06 -13.77
CA ARG A 88 14.44 7.68 -15.15
C ARG A 88 15.87 7.18 -15.32
N SER A 89 16.07 6.06 -16.01
CA SER A 89 17.39 5.57 -16.41
C SER A 89 17.34 4.93 -17.80
N THR A 90 18.38 5.18 -18.58
CA THR A 90 18.62 4.51 -19.87
C THR A 90 19.46 3.25 -19.69
N ALA A 91 20.38 3.23 -18.74
CA ALA A 91 21.22 2.06 -18.45
C ALA A 91 20.39 0.85 -17.99
N LEU A 92 19.31 1.09 -17.24
CA LEU A 92 18.38 0.04 -16.85
C LEU A 92 17.54 -0.52 -18.00
N ALA A 93 17.44 0.19 -19.13
CA ALA A 93 16.70 -0.30 -20.30
C ALA A 93 17.52 -1.32 -21.11
N THR A 94 18.84 -1.20 -21.12
CA THR A 94 19.74 -2.03 -21.94
C THR A 94 19.46 -3.53 -21.84
N PRO A 95 19.35 -4.14 -20.64
CA PRO A 95 19.13 -5.59 -20.55
C PRO A 95 17.79 -6.02 -21.16
N PHE A 96 16.77 -5.15 -21.08
CA PHE A 96 15.48 -5.39 -21.72
C PHE A 96 15.55 -5.26 -23.24
N LEU A 97 16.23 -4.22 -23.74
CA LEU A 97 16.41 -4.00 -25.18
C LEU A 97 17.19 -5.15 -25.83
N ASP A 98 18.29 -5.58 -25.22
CA ASP A 98 19.11 -6.69 -25.70
C ASP A 98 18.32 -8.01 -25.74
N ALA A 99 17.56 -8.30 -24.68
CA ALA A 99 16.72 -9.49 -24.63
C ALA A 99 15.59 -9.46 -25.67
N PHE A 100 15.09 -8.29 -26.01
CA PHE A 100 14.04 -8.11 -27.01
C PHE A 100 14.55 -8.22 -28.44
N GLU A 101 15.79 -7.82 -28.70
CA GLU A 101 16.46 -8.08 -29.97
C GLU A 101 16.74 -9.59 -30.13
N ALA A 102 17.21 -10.25 -29.06
CA ALA A 102 17.52 -11.67 -29.06
C ALA A 102 16.28 -12.58 -29.16
N VAL A 103 15.13 -12.12 -28.66
CA VAL A 103 13.86 -12.85 -28.68
C VAL A 103 12.81 -12.04 -29.46
N PRO A 104 12.79 -12.13 -30.80
CA PRO A 104 11.83 -11.42 -31.61
C PRO A 104 10.40 -11.87 -31.31
N PRO A 105 9.38 -11.02 -31.53
CA PRO A 105 7.98 -11.39 -31.36
C PRO A 105 7.60 -12.44 -32.41
N GLU A 106 7.50 -13.71 -32.00
CA GLU A 106 7.07 -14.82 -32.87
C GLU A 106 5.57 -14.72 -33.13
N GLY A 107 5.16 -14.01 -34.18
CA GLY A 107 3.75 -13.89 -34.58
C GLY A 107 2.88 -13.04 -33.63
N GLU A 108 3.48 -12.41 -32.63
CA GLU A 108 2.83 -11.49 -31.72
C GLU A 108 2.90 -10.06 -32.26
N THR A 109 1.75 -9.41 -32.43
CA THR A 109 1.67 -7.98 -32.74
C THR A 109 1.94 -7.16 -31.47
N VAL A 110 3.14 -7.26 -30.90
CA VAL A 110 3.59 -6.27 -29.92
C VAL A 110 4.23 -5.14 -30.74
N PRO A 111 3.63 -3.94 -30.78
CA PRO A 111 4.20 -2.82 -31.51
C PRO A 111 5.66 -2.58 -31.07
N THR A 112 6.54 -2.24 -32.00
CA THR A 112 7.97 -1.99 -31.72
C THR A 112 8.19 -0.80 -30.79
N ASP A 113 7.15 0.03 -30.63
CA ASP A 113 6.98 1.18 -29.72
C ASP A 113 6.14 0.85 -28.46
N ALA A 114 5.88 -0.43 -28.18
CA ALA A 114 5.03 -0.82 -27.07
C ALA A 114 5.61 -0.42 -25.72
N ARG A 115 4.84 0.38 -24.98
CA ARG A 115 5.06 0.63 -23.57
C ARG A 115 4.92 -0.66 -22.77
N ILE A 116 5.92 -0.99 -21.99
CA ILE A 116 5.87 -2.11 -21.05
C ILE A 116 5.68 -1.54 -19.66
N ASP A 117 4.55 -1.82 -19.05
CA ASP A 117 4.25 -1.43 -17.67
C ASP A 117 4.38 -2.64 -16.78
N ALA A 118 5.16 -2.53 -15.70
CA ALA A 118 5.31 -3.55 -14.67
C ALA A 118 4.96 -2.97 -13.30
N THR A 119 4.14 -3.67 -12.53
CA THR A 119 3.78 -3.29 -11.15
C THR A 119 4.27 -4.34 -10.18
N ILE A 120 4.82 -3.91 -9.05
CA ILE A 120 5.18 -4.80 -7.95
C ILE A 120 3.92 -5.09 -7.15
N GLU A 121 3.54 -6.35 -7.05
CA GLU A 121 2.39 -6.80 -6.26
C GLU A 121 2.79 -7.13 -4.83
N SER A 122 3.98 -7.71 -4.65
CA SER A 122 4.48 -8.10 -3.34
C SER A 122 5.98 -8.28 -3.39
N VAL A 123 6.63 -7.92 -2.28
CA VAL A 123 8.02 -8.29 -1.98
C VAL A 123 8.02 -9.11 -0.70
N VAL A 124 8.76 -10.21 -0.72
CA VAL A 124 8.88 -11.15 0.39
C VAL A 124 10.37 -11.34 0.69
N PRO A 125 10.84 -10.96 1.88
CA PRO A 125 12.20 -11.24 2.28
C PRO A 125 12.42 -12.75 2.41
N VAL A 126 13.55 -13.21 1.91
CA VAL A 126 13.98 -14.61 1.96
C VAL A 126 15.44 -14.65 2.41
N ARG A 127 15.95 -15.84 2.68
CA ARG A 127 17.37 -15.99 3.01
C ARG A 127 18.22 -15.50 1.83
N ASP A 128 19.16 -14.62 2.11
CA ASP A 128 20.14 -14.07 1.17
C ASP A 128 19.53 -13.31 -0.02
N GLY A 129 18.34 -12.68 0.15
CA GLY A 129 17.73 -11.84 -0.88
C GLY A 129 16.22 -11.65 -0.75
N MET A 130 15.57 -11.37 -1.87
CA MET A 130 14.15 -11.06 -1.97
C MET A 130 13.43 -11.93 -3.01
N LEU A 131 12.16 -12.23 -2.75
CA LEU A 131 11.24 -12.82 -3.71
C LEU A 131 10.15 -11.80 -4.06
N GLN A 132 10.10 -11.41 -5.32
CA GLN A 132 9.26 -10.33 -5.82
C GLN A 132 8.25 -10.85 -6.84
N TYR A 133 7.05 -10.30 -6.78
CA TYR A 133 5.94 -10.67 -7.65
C TYR A 133 5.55 -9.48 -8.50
N TYR A 134 5.60 -9.67 -9.81
CA TYR A 134 5.31 -8.62 -10.78
C TYR A 134 4.14 -9.01 -11.66
N THR A 135 3.34 -8.01 -12.03
CA THR A 135 2.43 -8.09 -13.17
C THR A 135 2.89 -7.09 -14.22
N ALA A 136 3.18 -7.59 -15.42
CA ALA A 136 3.60 -6.80 -16.57
C ALA A 136 2.56 -6.82 -17.70
N ARG A 137 2.55 -5.77 -18.52
CA ARG A 137 1.73 -5.61 -19.73
C ARG A 137 2.59 -5.13 -20.89
N GLY A 138 2.09 -5.30 -22.12
CA GLY A 138 2.78 -4.83 -23.33
C GLY A 138 4.01 -5.65 -23.70
N VAL A 139 4.23 -6.80 -23.06
CA VAL A 139 5.38 -7.68 -23.29
C VAL A 139 4.92 -9.13 -23.26
N SER A 140 5.51 -9.97 -24.10
CA SER A 140 5.23 -11.40 -24.06
C SER A 140 6.00 -12.10 -22.95
N PRO A 141 5.46 -13.21 -22.40
CA PRO A 141 6.10 -13.92 -21.30
C PRO A 141 7.54 -14.34 -21.60
N LYS A 142 7.80 -14.80 -22.83
CA LYS A 142 9.11 -15.27 -23.27
C LYS A 142 10.14 -14.12 -23.24
N ARG A 143 9.77 -12.97 -23.82
CA ARG A 143 10.62 -11.77 -23.86
C ARG A 143 10.86 -11.20 -22.46
N TYR A 144 9.80 -11.12 -21.64
CA TYR A 144 9.92 -10.56 -20.30
C TYR A 144 10.81 -11.41 -19.39
N LEU A 145 10.65 -12.75 -19.42
CA LEU A 145 11.52 -13.65 -18.66
C LEU A 145 12.97 -13.63 -19.15
N ALA A 146 13.20 -13.48 -20.45
CA ALA A 146 14.55 -13.34 -21.01
C ALA A 146 15.21 -12.05 -20.47
N ALA A 147 14.50 -10.92 -20.53
CA ALA A 147 14.97 -9.65 -20.01
C ALA A 147 15.26 -9.69 -18.51
N LEU A 148 14.33 -10.20 -17.69
CA LEU A 148 14.52 -10.25 -16.23
C LEU A 148 15.77 -11.04 -15.82
N ARG A 149 16.15 -12.09 -16.56
CA ARG A 149 17.36 -12.89 -16.27
C ARG A 149 18.66 -12.16 -16.55
N THR A 150 18.61 -11.06 -17.29
CA THR A 150 19.79 -10.22 -17.59
C THR A 150 19.97 -9.08 -16.58
N VAL A 151 18.96 -8.84 -15.72
CA VAL A 151 19.04 -7.83 -14.67
C VAL A 151 20.01 -8.31 -13.58
N PRO A 152 21.00 -7.49 -13.18
CA PRO A 152 21.91 -7.82 -12.08
C PRO A 152 21.16 -8.21 -10.79
N GLY A 153 21.67 -9.22 -10.09
CA GLY A 153 21.06 -9.74 -8.86
C GLY A 153 19.91 -10.72 -9.08
N VAL A 154 19.26 -10.77 -10.26
CA VAL A 154 18.21 -11.75 -10.54
C VAL A 154 18.81 -13.15 -10.67
N SER A 155 18.60 -14.00 -9.66
CA SER A 155 19.05 -15.40 -9.67
C SER A 155 18.01 -16.36 -10.25
N ARG A 156 16.73 -15.96 -10.26
CA ARG A 156 15.65 -16.75 -10.86
C ARG A 156 14.50 -15.88 -11.32
N ALA A 157 13.93 -16.19 -12.48
CA ALA A 157 12.65 -15.65 -12.95
C ALA A 157 11.75 -16.77 -13.45
N ARG A 158 10.50 -16.79 -12.97
CA ARG A 158 9.50 -17.83 -13.24
C ARG A 158 8.16 -17.22 -13.62
N LEU A 159 7.58 -17.70 -14.72
CA LEU A 159 6.20 -17.38 -15.08
C LEU A 159 5.23 -18.06 -14.10
N LEU A 160 4.30 -17.28 -13.55
CA LEU A 160 3.23 -17.79 -12.70
C LEU A 160 1.94 -17.98 -13.51
N SER A 161 1.55 -16.98 -14.28
CA SER A 161 0.32 -17.02 -15.09
C SER A 161 0.34 -16.00 -16.22
N THR A 162 -0.50 -16.23 -17.21
CA THR A 162 -0.83 -15.29 -18.28
C THR A 162 -2.34 -15.11 -18.35
N ASP A 163 -2.82 -13.88 -18.32
CA ASP A 163 -4.25 -13.54 -18.42
C ASP A 163 -4.44 -12.35 -19.36
N GLY A 164 -4.90 -12.63 -20.59
CA GLY A 164 -5.00 -11.64 -21.65
C GLY A 164 -3.64 -11.00 -21.99
N ASP A 165 -3.54 -9.70 -21.77
CA ASP A 165 -2.31 -8.91 -21.98
C ASP A 165 -1.40 -8.87 -20.75
N ARG A 166 -1.76 -9.57 -19.66
CA ARG A 166 -1.02 -9.57 -18.39
C ARG A 166 -0.11 -10.78 -18.27
N VAL A 167 1.13 -10.53 -17.91
CA VAL A 167 2.14 -11.55 -17.59
C VAL A 167 2.50 -11.43 -16.12
N ARG A 168 2.24 -12.48 -15.34
CA ARG A 168 2.58 -12.50 -13.91
C ARG A 168 3.81 -13.36 -13.68
N VAL A 169 4.81 -12.80 -13.01
CA VAL A 169 6.09 -13.47 -12.77
C VAL A 169 6.52 -13.39 -11.31
N GLU A 170 7.27 -14.40 -10.89
CA GLU A 170 8.03 -14.45 -9.65
C GLU A 170 9.50 -14.25 -10.00
N VAL A 171 10.16 -13.33 -9.30
CA VAL A 171 11.58 -13.00 -9.50
C VAL A 171 12.29 -13.13 -8.16
N ARG A 172 13.36 -13.93 -8.12
CA ARG A 172 14.28 -13.99 -6.99
C ARG A 172 15.46 -13.08 -7.30
N ILE A 173 15.71 -12.14 -6.39
CA ILE A 173 16.87 -11.25 -6.41
C ILE A 173 17.74 -11.62 -5.22
N ASP A 174 19.01 -11.94 -5.46
CA ASP A 174 19.98 -12.19 -4.40
C ASP A 174 20.75 -10.89 -4.09
N GLY A 175 21.00 -10.63 -2.80
CA GLY A 175 21.61 -9.38 -2.33
C GLY A 175 20.63 -8.21 -2.22
N ASP A 176 21.20 -7.02 -2.07
CA ASP A 176 20.44 -5.76 -1.96
C ASP A 176 19.97 -5.29 -3.34
N ASP A 177 18.81 -4.64 -3.38
CA ASP A 177 18.23 -4.04 -4.58
C ASP A 177 17.57 -2.69 -4.28
N LEU A 178 16.93 -2.09 -5.30
CA LEU A 178 16.18 -0.85 -5.12
C LEU A 178 15.04 -0.98 -4.09
N THR A 179 14.46 -2.17 -3.90
CA THR A 179 13.44 -2.37 -2.86
C THR A 179 14.04 -2.19 -1.47
N ASN A 180 15.20 -2.81 -1.20
CA ASN A 180 15.90 -2.63 0.07
C ASN A 180 16.30 -1.17 0.31
N LEU A 181 16.75 -0.48 -0.75
CA LEU A 181 17.06 0.94 -0.70
C LEU A 181 15.85 1.76 -0.26
N PHE A 182 14.70 1.61 -0.94
CA PHE A 182 13.49 2.35 -0.57
C PHE A 182 12.99 1.99 0.83
N GLU A 183 13.07 0.72 1.23
CA GLU A 183 12.71 0.27 2.58
C GLU A 183 13.57 0.95 3.66
N ALA A 184 14.86 1.19 3.41
CA ALA A 184 15.75 1.91 4.34
C ALA A 184 15.28 3.36 4.61
N PHE A 185 14.58 3.97 3.66
CA PHE A 185 13.96 5.29 3.79
C PHE A 185 12.49 5.26 4.24
N GLY A 186 12.00 4.09 4.68
CA GLY A 186 10.60 3.88 5.08
C GLY A 186 9.62 3.81 3.91
N GLY A 187 10.13 3.66 2.69
CA GLY A 187 9.39 3.60 1.45
C GLY A 187 9.30 2.21 0.82
N TRP A 188 8.73 2.14 -0.38
CA TRP A 188 8.68 0.92 -1.19
C TRP A 188 8.61 1.27 -2.68
N VAL A 189 9.11 0.36 -3.52
CA VAL A 189 8.96 0.46 -4.98
C VAL A 189 7.55 0.02 -5.36
N THR A 190 6.87 0.79 -6.22
CA THR A 190 5.50 0.50 -6.68
C THR A 190 5.49 -0.15 -8.06
N GLY A 191 6.52 0.10 -8.87
CA GLY A 191 6.68 -0.56 -10.16
C GLY A 191 7.64 0.18 -11.08
N GLY A 192 7.61 -0.19 -12.34
CA GLY A 192 8.37 0.49 -13.38
C GLY A 192 7.69 0.43 -14.74
N ALA A 193 8.17 1.25 -15.65
CA ALA A 193 7.73 1.24 -17.04
C ALA A 193 8.93 1.37 -17.97
N LEU A 194 8.97 0.58 -19.03
CA LEU A 194 9.90 0.77 -20.14
C LEU A 194 9.14 1.44 -21.29
N LEU A 195 9.59 2.62 -21.69
CA LEU A 195 9.06 3.40 -22.79
C LEU A 195 10.21 4.11 -23.50
N ASP A 196 10.26 4.04 -24.83
CA ASP A 196 11.25 4.73 -25.65
C ASP A 196 12.71 4.49 -25.20
N GLY A 197 13.05 3.22 -24.95
CA GLY A 197 14.40 2.83 -24.53
C GLY A 197 14.82 3.37 -23.15
N THR A 198 13.85 3.77 -22.33
CA THR A 198 14.06 4.34 -21.01
C THR A 198 13.22 3.61 -19.97
N VAL A 199 13.84 3.18 -18.88
CA VAL A 199 13.12 2.67 -17.70
C VAL A 199 12.78 3.82 -16.77
N ARG A 200 11.53 3.87 -16.34
CA ARG A 200 11.04 4.71 -15.25
C ARG A 200 10.70 3.83 -14.06
N ILE A 201 11.35 4.02 -12.93
CA ILE A 201 11.05 3.33 -11.68
C ILE A 201 10.24 4.27 -10.81
N ARG A 202 9.15 3.75 -10.25
CA ARG A 202 8.30 4.47 -9.31
C ARG A 202 8.44 3.86 -7.94
N GLY A 203 8.62 4.71 -6.94
CA GLY A 203 8.62 4.34 -5.55
C GLY A 203 7.90 5.38 -4.71
N THR A 204 7.57 5.00 -3.49
CA THR A 204 6.86 5.85 -2.54
C THR A 204 7.67 5.94 -1.27
N VAL A 205 7.84 7.15 -0.75
CA VAL A 205 8.51 7.42 0.53
C VAL A 205 7.61 8.29 1.42
N PRO A 206 7.79 8.27 2.75
CA PRO A 206 7.18 9.25 3.63
C PRO A 206 7.49 10.68 3.18
N LYS A 207 6.54 11.61 3.32
CA LYS A 207 6.77 13.03 2.96
C LYS A 207 7.87 13.69 3.80
N ALA A 208 8.12 13.19 5.00
CA ALA A 208 9.21 13.65 5.85
C ALA A 208 10.60 13.20 5.37
N THR A 209 10.67 12.27 4.41
CA THR A 209 11.93 11.76 3.87
C THR A 209 12.58 12.80 2.95
N ASP A 210 13.90 13.00 3.09
CA ASP A 210 14.68 13.84 2.19
C ASP A 210 14.84 13.14 0.83
N VAL A 211 14.11 13.62 -0.18
CA VAL A 211 14.15 13.06 -1.53
C VAL A 211 15.53 13.26 -2.19
N ALA A 212 16.31 14.27 -1.80
CA ALA A 212 17.66 14.45 -2.32
C ALA A 212 18.58 13.33 -1.83
N GLU A 213 18.51 12.98 -0.55
CA GLU A 213 19.27 11.85 0.02
C GLU A 213 18.87 10.52 -0.64
N VAL A 214 17.57 10.27 -0.82
CA VAL A 214 17.09 9.09 -1.56
C VAL A 214 17.65 9.06 -2.98
N THR A 215 17.65 10.21 -3.67
CA THR A 215 18.15 10.32 -5.05
C THR A 215 19.64 10.01 -5.12
N ASP A 216 20.43 10.52 -4.17
CA ASP A 216 21.87 10.28 -4.12
C ASP A 216 22.17 8.80 -3.88
N THR A 217 21.45 8.14 -2.96
CA THR A 217 21.59 6.69 -2.76
C THR A 217 21.16 5.89 -3.99
N VAL A 218 20.09 6.29 -4.69
CA VAL A 218 19.68 5.61 -5.95
C VAL A 218 20.78 5.72 -7.00
N ARG A 219 21.49 6.84 -7.07
CA ARG A 219 22.59 7.05 -8.03
C ARG A 219 23.84 6.24 -7.74
N GLU A 220 24.05 5.80 -6.50
CA GLU A 220 25.13 4.85 -6.19
C GLU A 220 24.91 3.51 -6.90
N TRP A 221 23.65 3.11 -7.09
CA TRP A 221 23.24 1.87 -7.73
C TRP A 221 23.01 2.02 -9.23
N VAL A 222 22.43 3.15 -9.62
CA VAL A 222 22.03 3.48 -10.99
C VAL A 222 22.60 4.86 -11.33
N PRO A 223 23.87 4.95 -11.77
CA PRO A 223 24.56 6.23 -11.91
C PRO A 223 23.91 7.24 -12.87
N ASP A 224 23.14 6.77 -13.85
CA ASP A 224 22.39 7.61 -14.79
C ASP A 224 20.95 7.90 -14.34
N ALA A 225 20.59 7.60 -13.08
CA ALA A 225 19.26 7.87 -12.56
C ALA A 225 18.99 9.37 -12.41
N GLU A 226 17.94 9.82 -13.09
CA GLU A 226 17.40 11.17 -13.03
C GLU A 226 16.04 11.17 -12.33
N LEU A 227 15.88 11.97 -11.27
CA LEU A 227 14.57 12.22 -10.67
C LEU A 227 13.74 13.07 -11.64
N THR A 228 12.61 12.55 -12.08
CA THR A 228 11.76 13.18 -13.11
C THR A 228 10.40 13.65 -12.60
N SER A 229 9.93 13.07 -11.49
CA SER A 229 8.67 13.46 -10.86
C SER A 229 8.73 13.22 -9.36
N THR A 230 8.14 14.15 -8.61
CA THR A 230 7.91 14.07 -7.17
C THR A 230 6.47 14.52 -6.95
N ARG A 231 5.60 13.64 -6.44
CA ARG A 231 4.17 13.92 -6.31
C ARG A 231 3.63 13.46 -4.96
N ALA A 232 2.87 14.31 -4.29
CA ALA A 232 2.12 13.90 -3.11
C ALA A 232 1.06 12.83 -3.45
N VAL A 233 1.09 11.70 -2.74
CA VAL A 233 0.09 10.64 -2.83
C VAL A 233 -0.71 10.61 -1.54
N TYR A 234 -2.00 10.93 -1.66
CA TYR A 234 -2.95 10.77 -0.58
C TYR A 234 -3.40 9.31 -0.50
N THR A 235 -2.99 8.60 0.54
CA THR A 235 -3.54 7.28 0.83
C THR A 235 -5.03 7.40 1.19
N PRO A 236 -5.86 6.35 1.02
CA PRO A 236 -7.23 6.34 1.55
C PRO A 236 -7.30 6.63 3.05
N ARG A 237 -6.19 6.41 3.78
CA ARG A 237 -6.03 6.77 5.20
C ARG A 237 -5.73 8.25 5.37
N ALA A 238 -4.86 8.84 4.56
CA ALA A 238 -4.65 10.29 4.51
C ALA A 238 -5.96 11.04 4.19
N VAL A 239 -6.82 10.49 3.33
CA VAL A 239 -8.18 11.02 3.09
C VAL A 239 -9.08 10.88 4.33
N ARG A 240 -8.97 9.77 5.09
CA ARG A 240 -9.72 9.60 6.35
C ARG A 240 -9.22 10.53 7.47
N ASP A 241 -7.92 10.68 7.62
CA ASP A 241 -7.32 11.54 8.64
C ASP A 241 -7.62 13.01 8.34
N LEU A 242 -7.60 13.39 7.06
CA LEU A 242 -8.10 14.68 6.58
C LEU A 242 -9.57 14.93 6.93
N VAL A 243 -10.44 13.93 6.72
CA VAL A 243 -11.86 13.97 7.12
C VAL A 243 -11.99 14.10 8.64
N ASN A 244 -11.12 13.46 9.42
CA ASN A 244 -11.15 13.52 10.88
C ASN A 244 -10.60 14.83 11.46
N GLU A 245 -9.59 15.43 10.85
CA GLU A 245 -8.92 16.64 11.38
C GLU A 245 -9.59 17.94 10.95
N ARG A 246 -10.19 17.99 9.75
CA ARG A 246 -10.72 19.24 9.17
C ARG A 246 -12.23 19.39 9.23
N LEU A 247 -12.97 18.29 9.40
CA LEU A 247 -14.41 18.36 9.58
C LEU A 247 -14.74 18.56 11.05
N SER A 248 -15.72 19.42 11.34
CA SER A 248 -16.34 19.42 12.66
C SER A 248 -17.09 18.10 12.88
N ASP A 249 -17.34 17.73 14.15
CA ASP A 249 -18.09 16.52 14.48
C ASP A 249 -19.45 16.45 13.76
N GLN A 250 -20.13 17.59 13.61
CA GLN A 250 -21.41 17.69 12.92
C GLN A 250 -21.29 17.48 11.41
N GLN A 251 -20.21 17.96 10.79
CA GLN A 251 -19.92 17.76 9.37
C GLN A 251 -19.55 16.31 9.09
N ARG A 252 -18.71 15.71 9.94
CA ARG A 252 -18.33 14.29 9.85
C ARG A 252 -19.56 13.40 10.02
N ALA A 253 -20.37 13.63 11.05
CA ALA A 253 -21.59 12.86 11.29
C ALA A 253 -22.57 12.94 10.11
N ALA A 254 -22.74 14.11 9.51
CA ALA A 254 -23.58 14.28 8.32
C ALA A 254 -23.03 13.51 7.10
N LEU A 255 -21.73 13.58 6.85
CA LEU A 255 -21.08 12.89 5.73
C LEU A 255 -21.12 11.36 5.89
N GLU A 256 -20.82 10.85 7.09
CA GLU A 256 -20.87 9.42 7.39
C GLU A 256 -22.29 8.86 7.31
N ALA A 257 -23.27 9.56 7.90
CA ALA A 257 -24.67 9.13 7.85
C ALA A 257 -25.22 9.16 6.42
N ALA A 258 -24.83 10.14 5.60
CA ALA A 258 -25.17 10.17 4.18
C ALA A 258 -24.56 8.97 3.42
N TYR A 259 -23.28 8.66 3.66
CA TYR A 259 -22.61 7.53 3.02
C TYR A 259 -23.22 6.18 3.41
N TYR A 260 -23.27 5.87 4.71
CA TYR A 260 -23.77 4.58 5.19
C TYR A 260 -25.28 4.43 5.04
N GLY A 261 -26.03 5.52 5.06
CA GLY A 261 -27.45 5.52 4.76
C GLY A 261 -27.79 5.41 3.27
N GLY A 262 -26.79 5.34 2.38
CA GLY A 262 -27.01 5.19 0.94
C GLY A 262 -27.61 6.43 0.26
N TYR A 263 -27.40 7.63 0.83
CA TYR A 263 -27.79 8.91 0.22
C TYR A 263 -27.09 9.16 -1.13
N PHE A 264 -25.88 8.63 -1.28
CA PHE A 264 -25.08 8.72 -2.51
C PHE A 264 -25.26 7.54 -3.47
N ALA A 265 -26.03 6.52 -3.10
CA ALA A 265 -26.25 5.35 -3.94
C ALA A 265 -27.12 5.68 -5.17
N VAL A 266 -26.99 4.87 -6.23
CA VAL A 266 -27.84 4.95 -7.43
C VAL A 266 -28.45 3.57 -7.71
N PRO A 267 -29.78 3.38 -7.52
CA PRO A 267 -30.75 4.32 -6.93
C PRO A 267 -30.44 4.62 -5.44
N ARG A 268 -30.94 5.74 -4.91
CA ARG A 268 -30.71 6.14 -3.52
C ARG A 268 -31.47 5.23 -2.56
N ASP A 269 -30.81 4.77 -1.50
CA ASP A 269 -31.44 3.96 -0.45
C ASP A 269 -32.16 4.83 0.60
N SER A 270 -31.63 6.03 0.88
CA SER A 270 -32.23 7.01 1.80
C SER A 270 -32.23 8.42 1.23
N THR A 271 -33.27 9.19 1.54
CA THR A 271 -33.34 10.61 1.23
C THR A 271 -32.63 11.45 2.31
N GLY A 272 -32.33 12.71 2.01
CA GLY A 272 -31.77 13.63 3.02
C GLY A 272 -32.71 13.90 4.20
N GLU A 273 -34.03 13.68 4.04
CA GLU A 273 -34.99 13.77 5.14
C GLU A 273 -34.85 12.58 6.09
N ASP A 274 -34.65 11.38 5.54
CA ASP A 274 -34.46 10.15 6.31
C ASP A 274 -33.17 10.22 7.13
N ILE A 275 -32.08 10.70 6.52
CA ILE A 275 -30.79 10.90 7.20
C ILE A 275 -30.89 11.98 8.29
N ALA A 276 -31.56 13.11 8.00
CA ALA A 276 -31.74 14.17 8.98
C ALA A 276 -32.54 13.70 10.21
N THR A 277 -33.59 12.91 9.95
CA THR A 277 -34.41 12.27 11.01
C THR A 277 -33.57 11.35 11.86
N ALA A 278 -32.72 10.51 11.25
CA ALA A 278 -31.81 9.61 11.99
C ALA A 278 -30.78 10.36 12.84
N LEU A 279 -30.33 11.53 12.40
CA LEU A 279 -29.40 12.40 13.12
C LEU A 279 -30.07 13.31 14.18
N GLY A 280 -31.41 13.32 14.25
CA GLY A 280 -32.15 14.18 15.17
C GLY A 280 -32.04 15.68 14.85
N ILE A 281 -31.85 16.04 13.58
CA ILE A 281 -31.69 17.41 13.10
C ILE A 281 -32.66 17.73 11.96
N THR A 282 -32.81 19.01 11.59
CA THR A 282 -33.61 19.37 10.42
C THR A 282 -32.89 19.00 9.12
N ARG A 283 -33.65 18.71 8.05
CA ARG A 283 -33.08 18.52 6.71
C ARG A 283 -32.22 19.69 6.24
N GLN A 284 -32.59 20.93 6.60
CA GLN A 284 -31.80 22.11 6.27
C GLN A 284 -30.43 22.08 6.96
N THR A 285 -30.41 21.71 8.25
CA THR A 285 -29.18 21.56 9.04
C THR A 285 -28.30 20.43 8.50
N PHE A 286 -28.89 19.28 8.17
CA PHE A 286 -28.18 18.17 7.54
C PHE A 286 -27.52 18.59 6.22
N ASN A 287 -28.28 19.19 5.29
CA ASN A 287 -27.76 19.64 4.00
C ASN A 287 -26.66 20.69 4.16
N HIS A 288 -26.78 21.58 5.14
CA HIS A 288 -25.75 22.57 5.43
C HIS A 288 -24.44 21.90 5.87
N HIS A 289 -24.49 21.00 6.86
CA HIS A 289 -23.30 20.27 7.32
C HIS A 289 -22.70 19.39 6.24
N LEU A 290 -23.54 18.68 5.47
CA LEU A 290 -23.08 17.85 4.37
C LEU A 290 -22.39 18.69 3.29
N ARG A 291 -22.97 19.83 2.91
CA ARG A 291 -22.36 20.72 1.91
C ARG A 291 -21.02 21.27 2.36
N LEU A 292 -20.87 21.60 3.63
CA LEU A 292 -19.59 22.04 4.19
C LEU A 292 -18.56 20.90 4.21
N ALA A 293 -18.99 19.68 4.54
CA ALA A 293 -18.13 18.50 4.50
C ALA A 293 -17.64 18.19 3.08
N GLU A 294 -18.55 18.16 2.10
CA GLU A 294 -18.23 17.99 0.68
C GLU A 294 -17.28 19.08 0.18
N LEU A 295 -17.54 20.35 0.51
CA LEU A 295 -16.68 21.47 0.11
C LEU A 295 -15.27 21.35 0.71
N ALA A 296 -15.15 20.91 1.96
CA ALA A 296 -13.85 20.70 2.59
C ALA A 296 -13.05 19.60 1.87
N VAL A 297 -13.69 18.50 1.47
CA VAL A 297 -13.06 17.43 0.69
C VAL A 297 -12.67 17.92 -0.71
N VAL A 298 -13.57 18.63 -1.40
CA VAL A 298 -13.31 19.16 -2.75
C VAL A 298 -12.18 20.18 -2.76
N ARG A 299 -12.16 21.12 -1.81
CA ARG A 299 -11.06 22.09 -1.67
C ARG A 299 -9.72 21.41 -1.56
N GLN A 300 -9.62 20.28 -0.87
CA GLN A 300 -8.34 19.59 -0.72
C GLN A 300 -7.87 18.95 -2.03
N LEU A 301 -8.79 18.42 -2.84
CA LEU A 301 -8.42 17.88 -4.15
C LEU A 301 -7.85 18.97 -5.09
N PHE A 302 -8.33 20.21 -4.99
CA PHE A 302 -7.91 21.29 -5.89
C PHE A 302 -6.85 22.23 -5.30
N ASP A 303 -6.94 22.59 -4.02
CA ASP A 303 -5.98 23.50 -3.34
C ASP A 303 -4.64 22.79 -3.04
N ALA A 304 -4.62 21.47 -2.88
CA ALA A 304 -3.35 20.71 -2.80
C ALA A 304 -2.59 20.74 -4.12
N THR A 305 -3.30 20.86 -5.24
CA THR A 305 -2.69 20.90 -6.58
C THR A 305 -2.06 22.28 -6.87
N GLU A 306 -2.52 23.35 -6.21
CA GLU A 306 -1.97 24.71 -6.40
C GLU A 306 -0.73 25.02 -5.57
N ARG A 307 -0.51 24.33 -4.44
CA ARG A 307 0.70 24.53 -3.61
C ARG A 307 1.97 23.85 -4.16
N ASP A 308 1.80 22.86 -5.04
CA ASP A 308 2.90 22.14 -5.69
C ASP A 308 3.24 22.71 -7.09
N ALA A 309 2.65 23.86 -7.47
CA ALA A 309 2.82 24.50 -8.78
C ALA A 309 3.59 25.84 -8.75
N LEU A 310 4.26 26.18 -7.65
CA LEU A 310 5.12 27.36 -7.49
C LEU A 310 6.50 26.98 -6.95
#